data_AF-A0A4Q3WD59-F1
#
_entry.id   AF-A0A4Q3WD59-F1
#
_cell.length_a   1.000
_cell.length_b   1.000
_cell.length_c   1.000
_cell.angle_alpha   90.00
_cell.angle_beta   90.00
_cell.angle_gamma   90.00
#
_symmetry.space_group_name_H-M   'P 1'
#
loop_
_entity.id
_entity.type
_entity.pdbx_description
1 polymer ?
#
loop_
_entity_poly.entity_id
_entity_poly.type
_entity_poly.pdbx_seq_one_letter_code
_entity_poly.pdbx_strand_id
1 'polypeptide(L)'
;FKAGEKVALSLRPEAVHIDWMKSGQGENQFKTTVEYLTYLGESEQFLLKTKGGESLKVNFYHAPEHDFHVGSEVGCFISTINTE
;
A
#
# COMPACT_ATOMS: atom_id res chain seq x y z
N PHE A 1 21.89 -8.42 -6.55
CA PHE A 1 21.34 -9.65 -5.94
C PHE A 1 21.29 -10.72 -7.00
N LYS A 2 21.63 -11.97 -6.67
CA LYS A 2 21.46 -13.11 -7.60
C LYS A 2 20.03 -13.63 -7.50
N ALA A 3 19.53 -14.22 -8.58
CA ALA A 3 18.23 -14.88 -8.56
C ALA A 3 18.20 -15.96 -7.46
N GLY A 4 17.16 -15.93 -6.62
CA GLY A 4 16.98 -16.86 -5.50
C GLY A 4 17.61 -16.45 -4.16
N GLU A 5 18.38 -15.35 -4.11
CA GLU A 5 18.85 -14.82 -2.83
C GLU A 5 17.71 -14.18 -2.04
N LYS A 6 17.68 -14.42 -0.72
CA LYS A 6 16.82 -13.66 0.18
C LYS A 6 17.38 -12.26 0.32
N VAL A 7 16.54 -11.27 0.07
CA VAL A 7 16.89 -9.85 0.16
C VAL A 7 15.95 -9.15 1.11
N ALA A 8 16.43 -8.07 1.73
CA ALA A 8 15.59 -7.14 2.47
C ALA A 8 15.29 -5.94 1.57
N LEU A 9 14.02 -5.55 1.51
CA LEU A 9 13.56 -4.35 0.84
C LEU A 9 13.04 -3.38 1.89
N SER A 10 13.57 -2.16 1.91
CA SER A 10 13.07 -1.09 2.76
C SER A 10 12.37 -0.06 1.89
N LEU A 11 11.06 0.13 2.11
CA LEU A 11 10.24 1.09 1.39
C LEU A 11 9.84 2.21 2.34
N ARG A 12 9.84 3.45 1.83
CA ARG A 12 9.21 4.54 2.55
C ARG A 12 7.69 4.44 2.42
N PRO A 13 6.90 4.85 3.41
CA PRO A 13 5.43 4.82 3.35
C PRO A 13 4.84 5.44 2.07
N GLU A 14 5.41 6.56 1.62
CA GLU A 14 4.96 7.29 0.43
C GLU A 14 5.26 6.57 -0.90
N ALA A 15 6.10 5.54 -0.91
CA ALA A 15 6.40 4.77 -2.12
C ALA A 15 5.35 3.67 -2.41
N VAL A 16 4.45 3.41 -1.46
CA VAL A 16 3.36 2.45 -1.61
C VAL A 16 2.07 3.22 -1.85
N HIS A 17 1.35 2.87 -2.90
CA HIS A 17 0.07 3.48 -3.23
C HIS A 17 -1.03 2.42 -3.20
N ILE A 18 -2.25 2.83 -2.88
CA ILE A 18 -3.44 2.00 -2.98
C ILE A 18 -4.00 2.16 -4.40
N ASP A 19 -4.36 1.03 -5.01
CA ASP A 19 -5.14 0.99 -6.25
C ASP A 19 -6.61 1.27 -5.93
N TRP A 20 -6.96 2.56 -5.85
CA TRP A 20 -8.31 3.04 -5.57
C TRP A 20 -9.34 2.54 -6.57
N MET A 21 -8.92 2.36 -7.83
CA MET A 21 -9.80 1.93 -8.93
C MET A 21 -9.99 0.42 -8.98
N LYS A 22 -9.29 -0.34 -8.11
CA LYS A 22 -9.30 -1.81 -8.08
C LYS A 22 -8.99 -2.40 -9.47
N SER A 23 -8.13 -1.71 -10.23
CA SER A 23 -7.76 -2.09 -11.60
C SER A 23 -7.06 -3.46 -11.64
N GLY A 24 -6.27 -3.79 -10.62
CA GLY A 24 -5.65 -5.10 -10.45
C GLY A 24 -4.62 -5.47 -11.53
N GLN A 25 -4.06 -4.48 -12.24
CA GLN A 25 -3.12 -4.72 -13.36
C GLN A 25 -1.74 -4.10 -13.13
N GLY A 26 -0.68 -4.92 -13.22
CA GLY A 26 0.71 -4.46 -13.27
C GLY A 26 1.70 -5.38 -12.55
N GLU A 27 2.97 -5.34 -12.96
CA GLU A 27 4.04 -6.20 -12.42
C GLU A 27 4.39 -5.88 -10.95
N ASN A 28 4.11 -4.66 -10.48
CA ASN A 28 4.43 -4.18 -9.12
C ASN A 28 3.22 -4.12 -8.18
N GLN A 29 2.15 -4.84 -8.51
CA GLN A 29 0.95 -4.88 -7.68
C GLN A 29 0.97 -6.05 -6.67
N PHE A 30 0.42 -5.81 -5.49
CA PHE A 30 0.28 -6.81 -4.44
C PHE A 30 -0.95 -6.52 -3.58
N LYS A 31 -1.53 -7.57 -3.01
CA LYS A 31 -2.72 -7.46 -2.15
C LYS A 31 -2.33 -7.35 -0.68
N THR A 32 -3.04 -6.50 0.05
CA THR A 32 -2.90 -6.35 1.49
C THR A 32 -4.27 -6.27 2.16
N THR A 33 -4.29 -6.36 3.48
CA THR A 33 -5.50 -6.19 4.29
C THR A 33 -5.35 -4.96 5.18
N VAL A 34 -6.39 -4.13 5.28
CA VAL A 34 -6.41 -2.99 6.20
C VAL A 34 -6.51 -3.52 7.63
N GLU A 35 -5.45 -3.34 8.41
CA GLU A 35 -5.39 -3.69 9.83
C GLU A 35 -5.87 -2.53 10.70
N TYR A 36 -5.48 -1.30 10.35
CA TYR A 36 -5.98 -0.07 10.98
C TYR A 36 -6.15 1.04 9.94
N LEU A 37 -7.14 1.90 10.19
CA LEU A 37 -7.37 3.13 9.44
C LEU A 37 -7.51 4.29 10.43
N THR A 38 -6.68 5.30 10.26
CA THR A 38 -6.66 6.49 11.12
C THR A 38 -6.93 7.74 10.29
N TYR A 39 -7.97 8.48 10.67
CA TYR A 39 -8.32 9.76 10.06
C TYR A 39 -7.62 10.91 10.82
N LEU A 40 -6.84 11.71 10.10
CA LEU A 40 -6.02 12.80 10.64
C LEU A 40 -6.39 14.13 9.97
N GLY A 41 -7.69 14.45 9.94
CA GLY A 41 -8.21 15.63 9.25
C GLY A 41 -8.20 15.43 7.73
N GLU A 42 -7.30 16.11 7.03
CA GLU A 42 -7.17 16.02 5.56
C GLU A 42 -6.32 14.83 5.11
N SER A 43 -5.72 14.11 6.05
CA SER A 43 -4.90 12.93 5.77
C SER A 43 -5.53 11.66 6.31
N GLU A 44 -5.27 10.55 5.62
CA GLU A 44 -5.62 9.21 6.07
C GLU A 44 -4.36 8.35 6.16
N GLN A 45 -4.23 7.64 7.28
CA GLN A 45 -3.15 6.67 7.49
C GLN A 45 -3.73 5.26 7.53
N PHE A 46 -3.20 4.40 6.68
CA PHE A 46 -3.50 2.98 6.63
C PHE A 46 -2.34 2.20 7.24
N LEU A 47 -2.66 1.29 8.16
CA LEU A 47 -1.80 0.16 8.48
C LEU A 47 -2.30 -1.04 7.67
N LEU A 48 -1.48 -1.48 6.74
CA LEU A 48 -1.76 -2.58 5.85
C LEU A 48 -0.95 -3.81 6.26
N LYS A 49 -1.52 -4.99 6.05
CA LYS A 49 -0.86 -6.27 6.33
C LYS A 49 -0.73 -7.10 5.07
N THR A 50 0.48 -7.54 4.77
CA THR A 50 0.75 -8.45 3.66
C THR A 50 0.29 -9.87 4.03
N LYS A 51 0.22 -10.76 3.04
CA LYS A 51 0.00 -12.21 3.30
C LYS A 51 1.15 -12.86 4.08
N GLY A 52 2.36 -12.29 4.02
CA GLY A 52 3.52 -12.75 4.78
C GLY A 52 3.47 -12.35 6.26
N GLY A 53 2.55 -11.45 6.63
CA GLY A 53 2.40 -10.96 8.00
C GLY A 53 3.18 -9.69 8.29
N GLU A 54 3.91 -9.15 7.30
CA GLU A 54 4.57 -7.86 7.42
C GLU A 54 3.55 -6.71 7.44
N SER A 55 3.83 -5.70 8.24
CA SER A 55 3.03 -4.48 8.32
C SER A 55 3.64 -3.37 7.46
N LEU A 56 2.80 -2.73 6.66
CA LEU A 56 3.14 -1.60 5.80
C LEU A 56 2.31 -0.40 6.22
N LYS A 57 2.96 0.73 6.49
CA LYS A 57 2.27 1.99 6.77
C LYS A 57 2.19 2.80 5.48
N VAL A 58 1.02 3.36 5.20
CA VAL A 58 0.80 4.21 4.03
C VAL A 58 0.02 5.45 4.45
N ASN A 59 0.39 6.61 3.93
CA ASN A 59 -0.27 7.89 4.21
C ASN A 59 -0.76 8.51 2.91
N PHE A 60 -1.98 9.03 2.93
CA PHE A 60 -2.56 9.79 1.84
C PHE A 60 -2.98 11.16 2.33
N TYR A 61 -2.59 12.21 1.59
CA TYR A 61 -3.15 13.54 1.75
C TYR A 61 -4.28 13.68 0.71
N HIS A 62 -5.49 14.02 1.16
CA HIS A 62 -6.71 13.98 0.35
C HIS A 62 -6.96 12.63 -0.33
N ALA A 63 -7.16 11.58 0.47
CA ALA A 63 -7.59 10.28 -0.07
C ALA A 63 -8.87 10.43 -0.90
N PRO A 64 -8.99 9.77 -2.08
CA PRO A 64 -10.25 9.71 -2.82
C PRO A 64 -11.37 9.10 -1.98
N GLU A 65 -12.63 9.40 -2.32
CA GLU A 65 -13.77 8.75 -1.66
C GLU A 65 -13.70 7.21 -1.84
N HIS A 66 -13.81 6.47 -0.73
CA HIS A 66 -13.72 5.02 -0.70
C HIS A 66 -14.55 4.40 0.42
N ASP A 67 -14.79 3.10 0.33
CA ASP A 67 -15.51 2.29 1.31
C ASP A 67 -14.59 1.41 2.18
N PHE A 68 -13.27 1.61 2.11
CA PHE A 68 -12.32 0.83 2.89
C PHE A 68 -12.51 0.99 4.40
N HIS A 69 -12.43 -0.14 5.09
CA HIS A 69 -12.53 -0.25 6.53
C HIS A 69 -11.56 -1.34 7.02
N VAL A 70 -11.42 -1.48 8.33
CA VAL A 70 -10.63 -2.58 8.91
C VAL A 70 -11.15 -3.92 8.39
N GLY A 71 -10.24 -4.76 7.91
CA GLY A 71 -10.53 -6.05 7.28
C GLY A 71 -10.74 -6.00 5.76
N SER A 72 -10.84 -4.82 5.13
CA SER A 72 -10.92 -4.71 3.67
C SER A 72 -9.63 -5.24 3.02
N GLU A 73 -9.77 -5.99 1.93
CA GLU A 73 -8.65 -6.30 1.03
C GLU A 73 -8.45 -5.11 0.07
N VAL A 74 -7.22 -4.62 -0.01
CA VAL A 74 -6.85 -3.52 -0.90
C VAL A 74 -5.70 -3.95 -1.81
N GLY A 75 -5.80 -3.56 -3.08
CA GLY A 75 -4.68 -3.64 -4.02
C GLY A 75 -3.72 -2.50 -3.74
N CYS A 76 -2.43 -2.80 -3.71
CA CYS A 76 -1.37 -1.81 -3.59
C CYS A 76 -0.37 -1.98 -4.71
N PHE A 77 0.37 -0.92 -5.01
CA PHE A 77 1.50 -0.99 -5.91
C PHE A 77 2.67 -0.16 -5.39
N ILE A 78 3.88 -0.62 -5.68
CA ILE A 78 5.10 0.14 -5.39
C ILE A 78 5.33 1.05 -6.59
N SER A 79 5.35 2.37 -6.36
CA SER A 79 5.69 3.31 -7.43
C SER A 79 7.16 3.12 -7.79
N THR A 80 7.41 2.68 -9.01
CA THR A 80 8.73 2.70 -9.62
C THR A 80 8.79 3.94 -10.52
N ILE A 81 9.32 5.05 -9.96
CA ILE A 81 9.78 6.30 -10.61
C ILE A 81 8.97 7.55 -10.22
N ASN A 82 9.71 8.56 -9.71
CA ASN A 82 9.33 9.98 -9.72
C ASN A 82 9.10 10.41 -11.17
N THR A 83 7.86 10.56 -11.59
CA THR A 83 7.54 11.39 -12.76
C THR A 83 7.17 12.77 -12.25
N GLU A 84 8.08 13.74 -12.46
CA GLU A 84 7.73 15.16 -12.55
C GLU A 84 6.69 15.38 -13.66
#